data_AF-A0A4R3JBG2-F1
#
_entry.id   AF-A0A4R3JBG2-F1
#
_cell.length_a   1.000
_cell.length_b   1.000
_cell.length_c   1.000
_cell.angle_alpha   90.00
_cell.angle_beta   90.00
_cell.angle_gamma   90.00
#
_symmetry.space_group_name_H-M   'P 1'
#
loop_
_entity.id
_entity.type
_entity.pdbx_description
1 polymer ?
#
loop_
_entity_poly.entity_id
_entity_poly.type
_entity_poly.pdbx_seq_one_letter_code
_entity_poly.pdbx_strand_id
1 'polypeptide(L)'
;MAKFLDLSGLQHAITKIKEWTIGRLNEEVTIKVVKVNGQPLNPDGSKEVNVDLSTYAIKTEVTQEIAQAVSGIQGFDAQVVERLPQTGKKGILYLVANSGNGQNVYDEYLWVTDKFEKLGTREIDLTAYAKKSEIPTKVSQLANDSGFLTAVPEEYVTDSELSQKGYETTQSVDGKLQSYVKTSDLETITTGEIDSLFQE
;
A
#
# COMPACT_ATOMS: atom_id res chain seq x y z
N MET A 1 52.16 -95.65 -9.39
CA MET A 1 52.79 -94.32 -9.51
C MET A 1 51.83 -93.40 -10.24
N ALA A 2 51.37 -92.32 -9.61
CA ALA A 2 50.59 -91.31 -10.32
C ALA A 2 51.51 -90.57 -11.30
N LYS A 3 51.14 -90.53 -12.59
CA LYS A 3 51.78 -89.61 -13.55
C LYS A 3 51.38 -88.20 -13.13
N PHE A 4 52.30 -87.48 -12.50
CA PHE A 4 52.08 -86.07 -12.23
C PHE A 4 51.97 -85.33 -13.56
N LEU A 5 51.00 -84.43 -13.66
CA LEU A 5 50.79 -83.61 -14.85
C LEU A 5 51.96 -82.62 -14.96
N ASP A 6 52.65 -82.60 -16.09
CA ASP A 6 53.71 -81.63 -16.35
C ASP A 6 53.10 -80.25 -16.58
N LEU A 7 53.27 -79.36 -15.59
CA LEU A 7 52.75 -78.00 -15.61
C LEU A 7 53.79 -76.97 -16.05
N SER A 8 54.98 -77.40 -16.49
CA SER A 8 56.07 -76.52 -16.90
C SER A 8 55.67 -75.57 -18.04
N GLY A 9 54.95 -76.08 -19.04
CA GLY A 9 54.43 -75.27 -20.14
C GLY A 9 53.45 -74.18 -19.68
N LEU A 10 52.61 -74.50 -18.69
CA LEU A 10 51.63 -73.56 -18.13
C LEU A 10 52.32 -72.48 -17.29
N GLN A 11 53.34 -72.86 -16.51
CA GLN A 11 54.20 -71.90 -15.78
C GLN A 11 54.97 -70.98 -16.74
N HIS A 12 55.47 -71.51 -17.86
CA HIS A 12 56.14 -70.72 -18.87
C HIS A 12 55.20 -69.70 -19.51
N ALA A 13 53.96 -70.11 -19.85
CA ALA A 13 52.94 -69.22 -20.39
C ALA A 13 52.56 -68.10 -19.40
N ILE A 14 52.35 -68.44 -18.12
CA ILE A 14 52.08 -67.45 -17.06
C ILE A 14 53.24 -66.45 -16.94
N THR A 15 54.47 -66.93 -17.02
CA THR A 15 55.68 -66.08 -16.93
C THR A 15 55.74 -65.11 -18.11
N LYS A 16 55.51 -65.59 -19.34
CA LYS A 16 55.50 -64.75 -20.55
C LYS A 16 54.39 -63.71 -20.53
N ILE A 17 53.21 -64.07 -20.04
CA ILE A 17 52.09 -63.13 -19.89
C ILE A 17 52.45 -62.03 -18.88
N LYS A 18 53.02 -62.39 -17.72
CA LYS A 18 53.47 -61.41 -16.72
C LYS A 18 54.54 -60.47 -17.26
N GLU A 19 55.56 -60.99 -17.95
CA GLU A 19 56.61 -60.19 -18.60
C GLU A 19 56.01 -59.19 -19.60
N TRP A 20 55.08 -59.65 -20.45
CA TRP A 20 54.41 -58.81 -21.44
C TRP A 20 53.54 -57.72 -20.79
N THR A 21 52.75 -58.07 -19.78
CA THR A 21 51.88 -57.14 -19.06
C THR A 21 52.70 -56.10 -18.29
N ILE A 22 53.79 -56.49 -17.64
CA ILE A 22 54.71 -55.59 -16.93
C ILE A 22 55.37 -54.63 -17.92
N GLY A 23 55.89 -55.13 -19.05
CA GLY A 23 56.52 -54.27 -20.06
C GLY A 23 55.58 -53.25 -20.69
N ARG A 24 54.31 -53.63 -20.90
CA ARG A 24 53.34 -52.77 -21.60
C ARG A 24 52.54 -51.84 -20.70
N LEU A 25 52.36 -52.17 -19.41
CA LEU A 25 51.59 -51.38 -18.45
C LEU A 25 52.45 -50.55 -17.48
N ASN A 26 53.75 -50.87 -17.32
CA ASN A 26 54.66 -50.10 -16.47
C ASN A 26 55.56 -49.13 -17.27
N GLU A 27 55.42 -49.06 -18.59
CA GLU A 27 55.92 -47.88 -19.31
C GLU A 27 55.05 -46.69 -18.90
N GLU A 28 55.66 -45.60 -18.43
CA GLU A 28 54.94 -44.38 -18.06
C GLU A 28 53.99 -43.99 -19.20
N VAL A 29 52.71 -43.76 -18.86
CA VAL A 29 51.76 -43.16 -19.80
C VAL A 29 52.21 -41.73 -20.05
N THR A 30 53.07 -41.56 -21.04
CA THR A 30 53.60 -40.27 -21.46
C THR A 30 52.67 -39.67 -22.51
N ILE A 31 52.38 -38.38 -22.38
CA ILE A 31 51.70 -37.63 -23.42
C ILE A 31 52.65 -37.54 -24.62
N LYS A 32 52.32 -38.23 -25.72
CA LYS A 32 53.20 -38.29 -26.91
C LYS A 32 53.17 -37.03 -27.76
N VAL A 33 52.01 -36.37 -27.86
CA VAL A 33 51.82 -35.15 -28.68
C VAL A 33 50.76 -34.28 -28.02
N VAL A 34 51.06 -32.99 -27.85
CA VAL A 34 50.06 -31.95 -27.55
C VAL A 34 49.71 -31.25 -28.86
N LYS A 35 48.44 -30.94 -29.11
CA LYS A 35 48.00 -30.22 -30.32
C LYS A 35 47.29 -28.92 -29.94
N VAL A 36 47.49 -27.86 -30.73
CA VAL A 36 46.70 -26.63 -30.68
C VAL A 36 45.96 -26.49 -32.00
N ASN A 37 44.63 -26.35 -31.95
CA ASN A 37 43.77 -26.27 -33.14
C ASN A 37 44.01 -27.40 -34.17
N GLY A 38 44.24 -28.63 -33.68
CA GLY A 38 44.45 -29.81 -34.51
C GLY A 38 45.88 -29.98 -35.05
N GLN A 39 46.77 -29.00 -34.85
CA GLN A 39 48.17 -29.07 -35.27
C GLN A 39 49.09 -29.51 -34.13
N PRO A 40 50.00 -30.49 -34.34
CA PRO A 40 51.01 -30.87 -33.36
C PRO A 40 51.87 -29.68 -32.91
N LEU A 41 52.02 -29.51 -31.61
CA LEU A 41 53.01 -28.63 -31.03
C LEU A 41 54.37 -29.33 -31.06
N ASN A 42 55.37 -28.68 -31.65
CA ASN A 42 56.77 -29.07 -31.62
C ASN A 42 57.56 -28.04 -30.81
N PRO A 43 57.60 -28.16 -29.47
CA PRO A 43 58.41 -27.25 -28.66
C PRO A 43 59.89 -27.47 -29.01
N ASP A 44 60.57 -26.41 -29.41
CA ASP A 44 62.03 -26.34 -29.45
C ASP A 44 62.48 -25.37 -28.34
N GLY A 45 63.76 -25.36 -27.99
CA GLY A 45 64.28 -24.47 -26.94
C GLY A 45 64.11 -22.97 -27.22
N SER A 46 63.56 -22.60 -28.39
CA SER A 46 63.18 -21.25 -28.80
C SER A 46 61.66 -21.00 -28.84
N LYS A 47 60.83 -22.00 -28.52
CA LYS A 47 59.36 -21.93 -28.57
C LYS A 47 58.76 -22.40 -27.25
N GLU A 48 58.41 -21.43 -26.41
CA GLU A 48 57.58 -21.68 -25.23
C GLU A 48 56.12 -21.88 -25.65
N VAL A 49 55.44 -22.84 -25.03
CA VAL A 49 53.98 -22.98 -25.15
C VAL A 49 53.35 -22.06 -24.11
N ASN A 50 52.96 -20.85 -24.52
CA ASN A 50 52.33 -19.88 -23.64
C ASN A 50 50.80 -20.01 -23.69
N VAL A 51 50.16 -20.22 -22.54
CA VAL A 51 48.71 -20.18 -22.40
C VAL A 51 48.33 -18.82 -21.84
N ASP A 52 47.81 -17.95 -22.70
CA ASP A 52 47.36 -16.62 -22.30
C ASP A 52 46.02 -16.71 -21.55
N LEU A 53 46.08 -16.53 -20.22
CA LEU A 53 44.92 -16.46 -19.35
C LEU A 53 44.53 -15.02 -18.96
N SER A 54 45.16 -14.01 -19.56
CA SER A 54 44.95 -12.59 -19.20
C SER A 54 43.50 -12.11 -19.36
N THR A 55 42.71 -12.79 -20.18
CA THR A 55 41.29 -12.49 -20.41
C THR A 55 40.34 -13.31 -19.54
N TYR A 56 40.85 -14.27 -18.78
CA TYR A 56 40.06 -15.11 -17.88
C TYR A 56 40.11 -14.56 -16.46
N ALA A 57 38.94 -14.50 -15.83
CA ALA A 57 38.84 -14.04 -14.47
C ALA A 57 39.45 -15.07 -13.51
N ILE A 58 40.52 -14.68 -12.80
CA ILE A 58 41.16 -15.55 -11.81
C ILE A 58 40.31 -15.51 -10.55
N LYS A 59 39.83 -16.69 -10.08
CA LYS A 59 38.90 -16.79 -8.95
C LYS A 59 39.36 -16.02 -7.71
N THR A 60 40.66 -16.03 -7.42
CA THR A 60 41.24 -15.32 -6.28
C THR A 60 41.15 -13.80 -6.41
N GLU A 61 41.48 -13.27 -7.59
CA GLU A 61 41.39 -11.82 -7.87
C GLU A 61 39.94 -11.36 -7.84
N VAL A 62 39.02 -12.09 -8.50
CA VAL A 62 37.58 -11.79 -8.47
C VAL A 62 37.04 -11.78 -7.04
N THR A 63 37.44 -12.75 -6.21
CA THR A 63 37.01 -12.82 -4.82
C THR A 63 37.53 -11.62 -4.02
N GLN A 64 38.77 -11.19 -4.27
CA GLN A 64 39.36 -10.03 -3.62
C GLN A 64 38.67 -8.74 -4.04
N GLU A 65 38.43 -8.53 -5.33
CA GLU A 65 37.74 -7.35 -5.86
C GLU A 65 36.31 -7.26 -5.30
N ILE A 66 35.57 -8.37 -5.26
CA ILE A 66 34.23 -8.40 -4.66
C ILE A 66 34.30 -8.07 -3.16
N ALA A 67 35.21 -8.69 -2.43
CA ALA A 67 35.37 -8.45 -0.99
C ALA A 67 35.71 -6.97 -0.71
N GLN A 68 36.60 -6.38 -1.51
CA GLN A 68 36.94 -4.96 -1.42
C GLN A 68 35.73 -4.08 -1.73
N ALA A 69 35.02 -4.35 -2.82
CA ALA A 69 33.84 -3.58 -3.23
C ALA A 69 32.73 -3.59 -2.17
N VAL A 70 32.52 -4.71 -1.47
CA VAL A 70 31.46 -4.80 -0.44
C VAL A 70 31.93 -4.41 0.96
N SER A 71 33.24 -4.38 1.23
CA SER A 71 33.80 -4.11 2.57
C SER A 71 33.43 -2.72 3.12
N GLY A 72 33.22 -1.74 2.24
CA GLY A 72 32.86 -0.37 2.60
C GLY A 72 31.36 -0.13 2.75
N ILE A 73 30.52 -1.12 2.45
CA ILE A 73 29.07 -0.97 2.56
C ILE A 73 28.70 -1.01 4.03
N GLN A 74 28.31 0.14 4.57
CA GLN A 74 27.73 0.22 5.90
C GLN A 74 26.36 -0.46 5.87
N GLY A 75 26.26 -1.62 6.54
CA GLY A 75 24.99 -2.29 6.77
C GLY A 75 24.06 -1.47 7.65
N PHE A 76 22.76 -1.71 7.51
CA PHE A 76 21.74 -1.18 8.41
C PHE A 76 21.26 -2.28 9.35
N ASP A 77 21.17 -1.97 10.63
CA ASP A 77 20.60 -2.85 11.66
C ASP A 77 19.63 -2.06 12.55
N ALA A 78 18.66 -2.73 13.14
CA ALA A 78 17.68 -2.14 14.03
C ALA A 78 17.93 -2.58 15.47
N GLN A 79 18.03 -1.62 16.39
CA GLN A 79 18.30 -1.87 17.79
C GLN A 79 17.22 -1.25 18.67
N VAL A 80 16.45 -2.09 19.35
CA VAL A 80 15.53 -1.65 20.41
C VAL A 80 16.35 -1.30 21.65
N VAL A 81 16.15 -0.10 22.17
CA VAL A 81 16.83 0.41 23.37
C VAL A 81 15.81 1.02 24.34
N GLU A 82 16.06 0.90 25.63
CA GLU A 82 15.21 1.53 26.65
C GLU A 82 15.30 3.07 26.58
N ARG A 83 16.51 3.59 26.32
CA ARG A 83 16.79 5.00 26.06
C ARG A 83 17.96 5.13 25.09
N LEU A 84 18.02 6.25 24.38
CA LEU A 84 19.15 6.54 23.48
C LEU A 84 20.47 6.52 24.29
N PRO A 85 21.53 5.86 23.79
CA PRO A 85 22.85 5.96 24.40
C PRO A 85 23.40 7.38 24.22
N GLN A 86 24.49 7.72 24.91
CA GLN A 86 25.10 9.07 24.79
C GLN A 86 25.60 9.37 23.37
N THR A 87 26.06 8.34 22.66
CA THR A 87 26.50 8.41 21.26
C THR A 87 25.97 7.21 20.49
N GLY A 88 25.54 7.42 19.25
CA GLY A 88 25.09 6.34 18.37
C GLY A 88 26.15 5.88 17.38
N LYS A 89 25.85 4.79 16.69
CA LYS A 89 26.65 4.24 15.60
C LYS A 89 25.93 4.52 14.27
N LYS A 90 26.70 4.94 13.25
CA LYS A 90 26.17 5.02 11.88
C LYS A 90 25.65 3.65 11.44
N GLY A 91 24.55 3.64 10.70
CA GLY A 91 23.89 2.41 10.24
C GLY A 91 23.01 1.71 11.27
N ILE A 92 22.89 2.21 12.51
CA ILE A 92 21.94 1.64 13.49
C ILE A 92 20.70 2.51 13.56
N LEU A 93 19.54 1.91 13.24
CA LEU A 93 18.23 2.48 13.51
C LEU A 93 17.87 2.16 14.97
N TYR A 94 17.90 3.18 15.83
CA TYR A 94 17.55 3.04 17.23
C TYR A 94 16.04 3.17 17.41
N LEU A 95 15.44 2.20 18.08
CA LEU A 95 14.02 2.14 18.38
C LEU A 95 13.81 2.32 19.88
N VAL A 96 13.22 3.44 20.28
CA VAL A 96 12.90 3.75 21.68
C VAL A 96 11.41 3.57 21.89
N ALA A 97 10.99 2.88 22.95
CA ALA A 97 9.57 2.66 23.20
C ALA A 97 8.79 3.99 23.20
N ASN A 98 7.77 4.08 22.35
CA ASN A 98 6.91 5.25 22.26
C ASN A 98 5.84 5.18 23.37
N SER A 99 5.67 6.27 24.12
CA SER A 99 4.69 6.36 25.22
C SER A 99 3.36 7.01 24.81
N GLY A 100 3.16 7.25 23.52
CA GLY A 100 1.98 7.88 22.94
C GLY A 100 0.79 6.94 22.86
N ASN A 101 -0.38 7.51 22.57
CA ASN A 101 -1.62 6.75 22.45
C ASN A 101 -1.86 6.41 20.98
N GLY A 102 -1.64 5.16 20.57
CA GLY A 102 -1.90 4.75 19.19
C GLY A 102 -1.23 3.45 18.78
N GLN A 103 -1.14 3.23 17.47
CA GLN A 103 -0.46 2.06 16.89
C GLN A 103 1.07 2.24 16.81
N ASN A 104 1.61 3.40 17.21
CA ASN A 104 3.03 3.66 17.16
C ASN A 104 3.73 3.02 18.37
N VAL A 105 4.51 1.97 18.15
CA VAL A 105 5.17 1.21 19.23
C VAL A 105 6.54 1.79 19.59
N TYR A 106 7.24 2.37 18.61
CA TYR A 106 8.59 2.92 18.80
C TYR A 106 8.74 4.27 18.12
N ASP A 107 9.57 5.12 18.70
CA ASP A 107 10.17 6.26 18.04
C ASP A 107 11.48 5.83 17.39
N GLU A 108 11.66 6.16 16.11
CA GLU A 108 12.86 5.83 15.35
C GLU A 108 13.89 6.97 15.36
N TYR A 109 15.14 6.63 15.62
CA TYR A 109 16.26 7.58 15.62
C TYR A 109 17.46 7.07 14.81
N LEU A 110 18.13 7.98 14.11
CA LEU A 110 19.44 7.75 13.50
C LEU A 110 20.50 8.62 14.16
N TRP A 111 21.72 8.09 14.29
CA TRP A 111 22.88 8.90 14.64
C TRP A 111 23.41 9.61 13.40
N VAL A 112 23.26 10.93 13.35
CA VAL A 112 23.69 11.77 12.24
C VAL A 112 24.69 12.79 12.76
N THR A 113 25.90 12.75 12.20
CA THR A 113 27.05 13.56 12.65
C THR A 113 27.40 13.28 14.12
N ASP A 114 26.85 14.06 15.04
CA ASP A 114 27.15 14.09 16.47
C ASP A 114 25.89 14.12 17.35
N LYS A 115 24.70 13.88 16.77
CA LYS A 115 23.42 13.84 17.50
C LYS A 115 22.48 12.76 16.96
N PHE A 116 21.48 12.42 17.76
CA PHE A 116 20.34 11.63 17.30
C PHE A 116 19.34 12.52 16.57
N GLU A 117 18.90 12.07 15.39
CA GLU A 117 17.81 12.64 14.62
C GLU A 117 16.61 11.69 14.69
N LYS A 118 15.45 12.19 15.10
CA LYS A 118 14.20 11.41 15.09
C LYS A 118 13.67 11.35 13.66
N LEU A 119 13.43 10.15 13.12
CA LEU A 119 13.04 9.96 11.73
C LEU A 119 11.53 10.01 11.48
N GLY A 120 10.71 9.99 12.53
CA GLY A 120 9.27 10.05 12.40
C GLY A 120 8.59 10.50 13.69
N THR A 121 7.59 11.35 13.54
CA THR A 121 6.52 11.56 14.53
C THR A 121 5.22 11.20 13.84
N ARG A 122 4.80 9.93 13.96
CA ARG A 122 3.54 9.46 13.36
C ARG A 122 2.31 9.84 14.18
N GLU A 123 2.48 10.51 15.32
CA GLU A 123 1.37 11.08 16.07
C GLU A 123 0.89 12.35 15.35
N ILE A 124 -0.20 12.19 14.61
CA ILE A 124 -0.99 13.31 14.10
C ILE A 124 -1.97 13.67 15.21
N ASP A 125 -1.85 14.87 15.76
CA ASP A 125 -2.83 15.39 16.69
C ASP A 125 -4.15 15.67 15.95
N LEU A 126 -5.14 14.82 16.18
CA LEU A 126 -6.48 14.94 15.61
C LEU A 126 -7.49 15.50 16.62
N THR A 127 -7.05 16.02 17.78
CA THR A 127 -7.97 16.52 18.83
C THR A 127 -8.86 17.66 18.34
N ALA A 128 -8.40 18.44 17.36
CA ALA A 128 -9.18 19.51 16.73
C ALA A 128 -10.19 19.02 15.67
N TYR A 129 -10.17 17.74 15.29
CA TYR A 129 -11.02 17.20 14.23
C TYR A 129 -12.14 16.33 14.80
N ALA A 130 -13.35 16.52 14.26
CA ALA A 130 -14.50 15.71 14.63
C ALA A 130 -14.35 14.27 14.11
N LYS A 131 -14.71 13.30 14.94
CA LYS A 131 -14.86 11.90 14.55
C LYS A 131 -16.08 11.74 13.65
N LYS A 132 -16.07 10.70 12.82
CA LYS A 132 -17.23 10.35 11.99
C LYS A 132 -18.51 10.13 12.81
N SER A 133 -18.39 9.64 14.04
CA SER A 133 -19.51 9.46 14.98
C SER A 133 -20.06 10.78 15.55
N GLU A 134 -19.26 11.85 15.50
CA GLU A 134 -19.62 13.18 16.03
C GLU A 134 -20.26 14.06 14.95
N ILE A 135 -20.17 13.69 13.68
CA ILE A 135 -20.77 14.44 12.56
C ILE A 135 -22.26 14.08 12.43
N PRO A 136 -23.18 15.06 12.57
CA PRO A 136 -24.60 14.86 12.30
C PRO A 136 -24.84 14.36 10.87
N THR A 137 -25.63 13.31 10.73
CA THR A 137 -25.99 12.70 9.44
C THR A 137 -27.41 13.04 9.01
N LYS A 138 -28.21 13.61 9.90
CA LYS A 138 -29.58 14.06 9.65
C LYS A 138 -29.72 15.51 10.06
N VAL A 139 -30.56 16.25 9.33
CA VAL A 139 -30.87 17.65 9.67
C VAL A 139 -31.46 17.76 11.09
N SER A 140 -32.26 16.80 11.53
CA SER A 140 -32.84 16.77 12.88
C SER A 140 -31.83 16.60 14.02
N GLN A 141 -30.57 16.30 13.71
CA GLN A 141 -29.48 16.21 14.68
C GLN A 141 -28.72 17.54 14.84
N LEU A 142 -28.99 18.52 13.97
CA LEU A 142 -28.41 19.86 14.06
C LEU A 142 -29.17 20.67 15.12
N ALA A 143 -28.44 21.29 16.03
CA ALA A 143 -29.00 22.27 16.94
C ALA A 143 -29.28 23.56 16.17
N ASN A 144 -30.50 24.08 16.32
CA ASN A 144 -30.87 25.38 15.78
C ASN A 144 -30.36 26.47 16.74
N ASP A 145 -29.28 27.14 16.36
CA ASP A 145 -28.56 28.10 17.19
C ASP A 145 -28.99 29.56 16.98
N SER A 146 -29.80 29.81 15.95
CA SER A 146 -30.07 31.16 15.44
C SER A 146 -31.54 31.56 15.52
N GLY A 147 -32.32 30.88 16.37
CA GLY A 147 -33.73 31.21 16.60
C GLY A 147 -34.63 31.01 15.38
N PHE A 148 -34.22 30.21 14.40
CA PHE A 148 -35.08 29.87 13.26
C PHE A 148 -36.32 29.12 13.75
N LEU A 149 -37.44 29.26 13.04
CA LEU A 149 -38.66 28.54 13.37
C LEU A 149 -38.46 27.03 13.22
N THR A 150 -38.70 26.26 14.29
CA THR A 150 -38.75 24.79 14.24
C THR A 150 -40.16 24.27 13.98
N ALA A 151 -41.17 25.14 14.11
CA ALA A 151 -42.58 24.90 13.81
C ALA A 151 -43.23 26.24 13.46
N VAL A 152 -44.38 26.20 12.80
CA VAL A 152 -45.22 27.38 12.55
C VAL A 152 -45.84 27.82 13.88
N PRO A 153 -45.59 29.05 14.36
CA PRO A 153 -46.21 29.55 15.59
C PRO A 153 -47.73 29.67 15.46
N GLU A 154 -48.45 29.58 16.58
CA GLU A 154 -49.93 29.61 16.62
C GLU A 154 -50.52 30.93 16.07
N GLU A 155 -49.78 32.04 16.14
CA GLU A 155 -50.24 33.30 15.54
C GLU A 155 -50.18 33.34 14.01
N TYR A 156 -49.49 32.38 13.38
CA TYR A 156 -49.43 32.25 11.93
C TYR A 156 -50.42 31.20 11.45
N VAL A 157 -51.04 31.46 10.30
CA VAL A 157 -51.97 30.54 9.65
C VAL A 157 -51.26 29.98 8.42
N THR A 158 -51.25 28.66 8.24
CA THR A 158 -50.75 28.06 7.01
C THR A 158 -51.77 28.20 5.88
N ASP A 159 -51.31 28.15 4.62
CA ASP A 159 -52.20 28.15 3.45
C ASP A 159 -53.20 26.99 3.49
N SER A 160 -52.80 25.86 4.08
CA SER A 160 -53.67 24.69 4.25
C SER A 160 -54.80 24.96 5.24
N GLU A 161 -54.49 25.55 6.40
CA GLU A 161 -55.48 25.93 7.40
C GLU A 161 -56.41 27.02 6.86
N LEU A 162 -55.87 28.02 6.16
CA LEU A 162 -56.65 29.08 5.53
C LEU A 162 -57.66 28.50 4.53
N SER A 163 -57.22 27.53 3.72
CA SER A 163 -58.07 26.83 2.75
C SER A 163 -59.14 25.98 3.43
N GLN A 164 -58.79 25.26 4.51
CA GLN A 164 -59.74 24.43 5.26
C GLN A 164 -60.82 25.23 5.98
N LYS A 165 -60.49 26.44 6.46
CA LYS A 165 -61.45 27.32 7.13
C LYS A 165 -62.51 27.88 6.17
N GLY A 166 -62.35 27.71 4.86
CA GLY A 166 -63.33 28.11 3.86
C GLY A 166 -63.56 29.63 3.84
N TYR A 167 -62.53 30.41 4.16
CA TYR A 167 -62.63 31.87 4.09
C TYR A 167 -62.93 32.28 2.65
N GLU A 168 -64.08 32.91 2.46
CA GLU A 168 -64.49 33.43 1.17
C GLU A 168 -63.68 34.69 0.83
N THR A 169 -63.20 34.79 -0.40
CA THR A 169 -62.56 36.03 -0.86
C THR A 169 -63.61 37.14 -0.96
N THR A 170 -63.19 38.41 -0.85
CA THR A 170 -64.07 39.56 -1.06
C THR A 170 -64.83 39.46 -2.38
N GLN A 171 -64.18 38.96 -3.43
CA GLN A 171 -64.79 38.75 -4.75
C GLN A 171 -65.90 37.69 -4.73
N SER A 172 -65.73 36.58 -4.00
CA SER A 172 -66.78 35.56 -3.83
C SER A 172 -67.98 36.10 -3.05
N VAL A 173 -67.71 36.86 -1.98
CA VAL A 173 -68.76 37.51 -1.17
C VAL A 173 -69.54 38.52 -2.01
N ASP A 174 -68.85 39.42 -2.71
CA ASP A 174 -69.46 40.43 -3.56
C ASP A 174 -70.30 39.79 -4.67
N GLY A 175 -69.80 38.72 -5.30
CA GLY A 175 -70.54 37.96 -6.31
C GLY A 175 -71.84 37.35 -5.76
N LYS A 176 -71.80 36.76 -4.56
CA LYS A 176 -73.02 36.23 -3.90
C LYS A 176 -74.01 37.33 -3.54
N LEU A 177 -73.55 38.54 -3.21
CA LEU A 177 -74.40 39.67 -2.85
C LEU A 177 -75.07 40.34 -4.07
N GLN A 178 -74.54 40.17 -5.29
CA GLN A 178 -75.12 40.80 -6.48
C GLN A 178 -76.55 40.36 -6.80
N SER A 179 -76.95 39.14 -6.41
CA SER A 179 -78.31 38.64 -6.63
C SER A 179 -79.32 39.15 -5.59
N TYR A 180 -78.86 39.80 -4.53
CA TYR A 180 -79.71 40.37 -3.50
C TYR A 180 -79.98 41.85 -3.77
N VAL A 181 -81.24 42.25 -3.59
CA VAL A 181 -81.65 43.66 -3.69
C VAL A 181 -81.04 44.43 -2.52
N LYS A 182 -80.36 45.53 -2.79
CA LYS A 182 -79.81 46.38 -1.72
C LYS A 182 -80.95 47.13 -1.06
N THR A 183 -80.85 47.38 0.24
CA THR A 183 -81.86 48.17 0.97
C THR A 183 -82.03 49.58 0.40
N SER A 184 -80.98 50.14 -0.21
CA SER A 184 -81.03 51.42 -0.94
C SER A 184 -81.93 51.39 -2.17
N ASP A 185 -82.14 50.19 -2.74
CA ASP A 185 -82.87 49.96 -3.97
C ASP A 185 -84.33 49.55 -3.67
N LEU A 186 -84.71 49.42 -2.39
CA LEU A 186 -86.09 49.22 -1.97
C LEU A 186 -86.82 50.56 -1.97
N GLU A 187 -87.84 50.69 -2.82
CA GLU A 187 -88.71 51.86 -2.83
C GLU A 187 -89.58 51.89 -1.57
N THR A 188 -89.79 53.09 -1.02
CA THR A 188 -90.65 53.27 0.16
C THR A 188 -92.09 53.35 -0.29
N ILE A 189 -92.93 52.41 0.14
CA ILE A 189 -94.36 52.43 -0.16
C ILE A 189 -95.02 53.61 0.56
N THR A 190 -95.71 54.46 -0.19
CA THR A 190 -96.45 55.59 0.35
C THR A 190 -97.86 55.19 0.77
N THR A 191 -98.47 55.93 1.69
CA THR A 191 -99.86 55.69 2.11
C THR A 191 -100.84 55.82 0.94
N GLY A 192 -100.58 56.72 -0.01
CA GLY A 192 -101.42 56.90 -1.21
C GLY A 192 -101.40 55.70 -2.16
N GLU A 193 -100.27 55.01 -2.30
CA GLU A 193 -100.18 53.76 -3.07
C GLU A 193 -100.93 52.62 -2.40
N ILE A 194 -100.91 52.54 -1.07
CA ILE A 194 -101.70 51.57 -0.30
C ILE A 194 -103.19 51.85 -0.47
N ASP A 195 -103.61 53.11 -0.33
CA ASP A 195 -105.02 53.52 -0.43
C ASP A 195 -105.60 53.25 -1.83
N SER A 196 -104.75 53.25 -2.87
CA SER A 196 -105.13 52.98 -4.27
C SER A 196 -105.38 51.49 -4.56
N LEU A 197 -104.94 50.57 -3.69
CA LEU A 197 -105.16 49.12 -3.85
C LEU A 197 -106.55 48.66 -3.39
N PHE A 198 -107.29 49.50 -2.66
CA PHE A 198 -108.60 49.18 -2.08
C PHE A 198 -109.77 49.96 -2.70
N GLN A 199 -109.52 50.65 -3.81
CA GLN A 199 -110.57 51.31 -4.58
C GLN A 199 -110.98 50.36 -5.73
N GLU A 200 -112.22 49.87 -5.70
CA GLU A 200 -112.84 49.11 -6.82
C GLU A 200 -113.04 49.97 -8.07
#